data_AF-A0A426SM08-F1
#
_entry.id   AF-A0A426SM08-F1
#
_cell.length_a   1.000
_cell.length_b   1.000
_cell.length_c   1.000
_cell.angle_alpha   90.00
_cell.angle_beta   90.00
_cell.angle_gamma   90.00
#
_symmetry.space_group_name_H-M   'P 1'
#
loop_
_entity.id
_entity.type
_entity.pdbx_description
1 polymer ?
#
loop_
_entity_poly.entity_id
_entity_poly.type
_entity_poly.pdbx_seq_one_letter_code
_entity_poly.pdbx_strand_id
1 'polypeptide(L)'
;MRRRRGAEQVTSVRQPVPLTLGTAPQAPTSLFAPGHPGFEAEEMTPDALTGEALELADAVSTELAGVRKLGVAYSGGVDSATLLALAVRALGAESVVALLGVSPSLARRERRLAHQVARVIGAQVVEVPTHEGENPDYQKNDAARCFHCKDELFTRIGEDVVGEQRLDAVAYGENADDATRHDRPGAGAATRHRVLRPLSVVGMTKSQVREVARQLSLPVADKPAAPCLASRVPFGQEVTPEKLRQIDDLEDAVYEQGFSDCRVRHHGAVGRIELPTEELARAMEPEIREALVAAGKETGFQHVTIDLDGIRSGLFSLQIVGKGGRG
;
A
#
# COMPACT_ATOMS: atom_id res chain seq x y z
N MET A 1 -18.69 67.53 11.25
CA MET A 1 -17.51 67.94 10.44
C MET A 1 -16.51 66.78 10.45
N ARG A 2 -16.04 66.36 9.27
CA ARG A 2 -15.39 65.07 8.99
C ARG A 2 -13.94 64.97 9.48
N ARG A 3 -13.59 63.76 9.93
CA ARG A 3 -12.36 62.95 9.71
C ARG A 3 -10.98 63.63 9.82
N ARG A 4 -10.08 62.99 10.60
CA ARG A 4 -8.87 62.29 10.12
C ARG A 4 -8.23 61.49 11.27
N ARG A 5 -8.46 60.17 11.32
CA ARG A 5 -7.56 59.22 12.01
C ARG A 5 -6.56 58.76 10.95
N GLY A 6 -5.27 58.88 11.25
CA GLY A 6 -4.19 58.40 10.40
C GLY A 6 -4.27 56.89 10.25
N ALA A 7 -4.14 56.41 9.01
CA ALA A 7 -3.91 55.01 8.72
C ALA A 7 -2.39 54.84 8.58
N GLU A 8 -1.76 54.22 9.58
CA GLU A 8 -0.44 53.62 9.39
C GLU A 8 -0.61 52.36 8.56
N GLN A 9 -0.22 52.45 7.28
CA GLN A 9 -0.09 51.27 6.43
C GLN A 9 1.20 50.55 6.81
N VAL A 10 1.09 49.45 7.53
CA VAL A 10 2.18 48.48 7.68
C VAL A 10 2.24 47.65 6.40
N THR A 11 2.99 48.12 5.40
CA THR A 11 3.36 47.30 4.24
C THR A 11 4.50 46.37 4.65
N SER A 12 4.16 45.19 5.16
CA SER A 12 5.11 44.08 5.32
C SER A 12 5.45 43.53 3.94
N VAL A 13 6.53 44.04 3.34
CA VAL A 13 7.11 43.45 2.14
C VAL A 13 7.82 42.16 2.58
N ARG A 14 7.19 41.00 2.36
CA ARG A 14 7.86 39.71 2.54
C ARG A 14 9.04 39.66 1.57
N GLN A 15 10.25 39.62 2.12
CA GLN A 15 11.46 39.42 1.31
C GLN A 15 11.43 38.02 0.67
N PRO A 16 11.81 37.88 -0.61
CA PRO A 16 11.94 36.58 -1.24
C PRO A 16 12.97 35.73 -0.49
N VAL A 17 12.61 34.50 -0.17
CA VAL A 17 13.53 33.51 0.40
C VAL A 17 14.52 33.11 -0.70
N PRO A 18 15.83 33.23 -0.50
CA PRO A 18 16.81 32.80 -1.49
C PRO A 18 16.70 31.29 -1.72
N LEU A 19 16.53 30.89 -2.98
CA LEU A 19 16.51 29.48 -3.39
C LEU A 19 17.94 29.00 -3.59
N THR A 20 18.41 28.15 -2.68
CA THR A 20 19.65 27.39 -2.87
C THR A 20 19.35 26.22 -3.81
N LEU A 21 19.92 26.24 -5.02
CA LEU A 21 19.82 25.13 -5.96
C LEU A 21 20.77 24.02 -5.49
N GLY A 22 20.19 22.93 -4.96
CA GLY A 22 20.93 21.70 -4.68
C GLY A 22 21.38 21.01 -5.98
N THR A 23 22.44 20.22 -5.89
CA THR A 23 22.88 19.35 -6.99
C THR A 23 21.84 18.27 -7.28
N ALA A 24 21.58 18.01 -8.55
CA ALA A 24 20.66 16.96 -9.00
C ALA A 24 21.09 15.59 -8.43
N PRO A 25 20.20 14.85 -7.74
CA PRO A 25 20.51 13.51 -7.28
C PRO A 25 20.72 12.57 -8.47
N GLN A 26 21.54 11.54 -8.27
CA GLN A 26 21.68 10.45 -9.24
C GLN A 26 20.34 9.74 -9.42
N ALA A 27 20.08 9.24 -10.64
CA ALA A 27 18.82 8.58 -10.99
C ALA A 27 18.57 7.37 -10.08
N PRO A 28 17.49 7.35 -9.27
CA PRO A 28 17.09 6.15 -8.58
C PRO A 28 16.59 5.14 -9.61
N THR A 29 17.02 3.89 -9.48
CA THR A 29 16.49 2.82 -10.33
C THR A 29 15.19 2.34 -9.69
N SER A 30 14.06 2.62 -10.34
CA SER A 30 12.78 2.08 -9.92
C SER A 30 12.79 0.56 -10.04
N LEU A 31 12.36 -0.15 -9.00
CA LEU A 31 12.06 -1.59 -9.06
C LEU A 31 11.04 -1.94 -10.16
N PHE A 32 10.32 -0.94 -10.65
CA PHE A 32 9.26 -1.04 -11.65
C PHE A 32 9.69 -0.58 -13.04
N ALA A 33 10.94 -0.15 -13.23
CA ALA A 33 11.44 0.26 -14.53
C ALA A 33 11.38 -0.92 -15.53
N PRO A 34 11.02 -0.67 -16.80
CA PRO A 34 11.06 -1.70 -17.85
C PRO A 34 12.43 -2.38 -17.91
N GLY A 35 12.45 -3.71 -17.77
CA GLY A 35 13.69 -4.49 -17.77
C GLY A 35 14.42 -4.59 -16.43
N HIS A 36 13.90 -4.00 -15.35
CA HIS A 36 14.42 -4.29 -14.01
C HIS A 36 14.25 -5.78 -13.70
N PRO A 37 15.27 -6.49 -13.18
CA PRO A 37 15.17 -7.92 -12.89
C PRO A 37 14.17 -8.28 -11.77
N GLY A 38 13.42 -7.30 -11.26
CA GLY A 38 12.61 -7.43 -10.04
C GLY A 38 13.51 -7.44 -8.81
N PHE A 39 13.28 -8.39 -7.91
CA PHE A 39 14.10 -8.58 -6.73
C PHE A 39 15.28 -9.51 -7.03
N GLU A 40 16.44 -9.24 -6.43
CA GLU A 40 17.63 -10.10 -6.57
C GLU A 40 17.54 -11.39 -5.75
N ALA A 41 16.71 -11.42 -4.70
CA ALA A 41 16.53 -12.61 -3.88
C ALA A 41 15.69 -13.66 -4.61
N GLU A 42 16.22 -14.88 -4.72
CA GLU A 42 15.53 -16.01 -5.37
C GLU A 42 14.73 -16.86 -4.38
N GLU A 43 15.21 -16.98 -3.13
CA GLU A 43 14.60 -17.78 -2.06
C GLU A 43 14.75 -17.07 -0.70
N MET A 44 13.78 -17.28 0.20
CA MET A 44 13.88 -16.83 1.59
C MET A 44 14.92 -17.66 2.38
N THR A 45 15.38 -17.13 3.51
CA THR A 45 16.39 -17.78 4.38
C THR A 45 15.86 -18.10 5.78
N PRO A 46 15.04 -19.15 5.98
CA PRO A 46 14.41 -19.46 7.27
C PRO A 46 15.41 -19.73 8.40
N ASP A 47 16.54 -20.35 8.07
CA ASP A 47 17.58 -20.74 9.03
C ASP A 47 18.46 -19.55 9.47
N ALA A 48 18.31 -18.38 8.84
CA ALA A 48 19.05 -17.17 9.19
C ALA A 48 18.44 -16.41 10.39
N LEU A 49 17.24 -16.81 10.85
CA LEU A 49 16.59 -16.20 12.00
C LEU A 49 17.41 -16.44 13.28
N THR A 50 17.67 -15.35 14.02
CA THR A 50 18.42 -15.41 15.28
C THR A 50 17.85 -14.45 16.33
N GLY A 51 18.20 -14.67 17.60
CA GLY A 51 17.80 -13.80 18.71
C GLY A 51 16.29 -13.61 18.83
N GLU A 52 15.86 -12.38 19.07
CA GLU A 52 14.45 -12.01 19.23
C GLU A 52 13.59 -12.40 18.01
N ALA A 53 14.14 -12.29 16.79
CA ALA A 53 13.41 -12.66 15.57
C ALA A 53 13.09 -14.15 15.51
N LEU A 54 14.01 -15.01 15.98
CA LEU A 54 13.78 -16.46 16.09
C LEU A 54 12.75 -16.78 17.17
N GLU A 55 12.83 -16.14 18.34
CA GLU A 55 11.86 -16.34 19.43
C GLU A 55 10.43 -15.99 18.99
N LEU A 56 10.27 -14.87 18.29
CA LEU A 56 8.98 -14.46 17.74
C LEU A 56 8.49 -15.42 16.65
N ALA A 57 9.39 -15.91 15.79
CA ALA A 57 9.04 -16.90 14.76
C ALA A 57 8.57 -18.23 15.36
N ASP A 58 9.20 -18.68 16.44
CA ASP A 58 8.83 -19.90 17.16
C ASP A 58 7.51 -19.73 17.94
N ALA A 59 7.26 -18.52 18.49
CA ALA A 59 5.97 -18.18 19.08
C ALA A 59 4.84 -18.23 18.04
N VAL A 60 5.05 -17.67 16.84
CA VAL A 60 4.08 -17.78 15.72
C VAL A 60 3.87 -19.23 15.31
N SER A 61 4.94 -20.03 15.29
CA SER A 61 4.84 -21.47 14.97
C SER A 61 3.98 -22.21 15.99
N THR A 62 4.08 -21.83 17.27
CA THR A 62 3.24 -22.37 18.35
C THR A 62 1.77 -21.99 18.19
N GLU A 63 1.46 -20.75 17.81
CA GLU A 63 0.10 -20.30 17.52
C GLU A 63 -0.55 -21.02 16.32
N LEU A 64 0.26 -21.55 15.41
CA LEU A 64 -0.20 -22.31 14.24
C LEU A 64 -0.22 -23.83 14.48
N ALA A 65 0.14 -24.30 15.69
CA ALA A 65 0.20 -25.71 16.00
C ALA A 65 -1.18 -26.39 15.81
N GLY A 66 -1.17 -27.54 15.11
CA GLY A 66 -2.39 -28.31 14.82
C GLY A 66 -3.14 -27.89 13.55
N VAL A 67 -2.78 -26.79 12.91
CA VAL A 67 -3.25 -26.44 11.56
C VAL A 67 -2.51 -27.30 10.54
N ARG A 68 -3.22 -28.04 9.67
CA ARG A 68 -2.58 -28.87 8.62
C ARG A 68 -2.52 -28.15 7.28
N LYS A 69 -3.54 -27.35 6.95
CA LYS A 69 -3.59 -26.53 5.73
C LYS A 69 -4.05 -25.11 6.05
N LEU A 70 -3.19 -24.12 5.83
CA LEU A 70 -3.43 -22.71 6.16
C LEU A 70 -3.57 -21.86 4.90
N GLY A 71 -4.62 -21.05 4.85
CA GLY A 71 -4.68 -19.91 3.93
C GLY A 71 -4.18 -18.64 4.61
N VAL A 72 -3.29 -17.88 3.99
CA VAL A 72 -2.87 -16.56 4.48
C VAL A 72 -3.49 -15.49 3.60
N ALA A 73 -4.37 -14.65 4.15
CA ALA A 73 -4.88 -13.47 3.46
C ALA A 73 -3.71 -12.51 3.16
N TYR A 74 -3.31 -12.48 1.90
CA TYR A 74 -2.02 -12.00 1.44
C TYR A 74 -2.20 -10.77 0.55
N SER A 75 -1.41 -9.72 0.82
CA SER A 75 -1.47 -8.45 0.09
C SER A 75 -0.18 -8.08 -0.63
N GLY A 76 0.90 -8.86 -0.47
CA GLY A 76 2.24 -8.48 -0.91
C GLY A 76 2.95 -7.46 -0.02
N GLY A 77 2.25 -6.82 0.92
CA GLY A 77 2.86 -5.94 1.93
C GLY A 77 3.65 -6.72 2.98
N VAL A 78 4.61 -6.03 3.63
CA VAL A 78 5.55 -6.64 4.58
C VAL A 78 4.87 -7.44 5.69
N ASP A 79 3.75 -6.99 6.27
CA ASP A 79 3.08 -7.74 7.35
C ASP A 79 2.54 -9.09 6.88
N SER A 80 1.81 -9.08 5.76
CA SER A 80 1.26 -10.31 5.19
C SER A 80 2.34 -11.22 4.60
N ALA A 81 3.44 -10.67 4.08
CA ALA A 81 4.56 -11.43 3.56
C ALA A 81 5.35 -12.10 4.67
N THR A 82 5.61 -11.39 5.78
CA THR A 82 6.25 -11.97 6.96
C THR A 82 5.38 -13.08 7.57
N LEU A 83 4.07 -12.86 7.71
CA LEU A 83 3.17 -13.93 8.17
C LEU A 83 3.20 -15.16 7.24
N LEU A 84 3.16 -14.93 5.93
CA LEU A 84 3.23 -16.02 4.95
C LEU A 84 4.55 -16.80 5.07
N ALA A 85 5.69 -16.11 5.18
CA ALA A 85 7.00 -16.73 5.34
C ALA A 85 7.13 -17.52 6.65
N LEU A 86 6.65 -16.96 7.76
CA LEU A 86 6.62 -17.66 9.05
C LEU A 86 5.71 -18.88 9.03
N ALA A 87 4.56 -18.81 8.34
CA ALA A 87 3.69 -19.95 8.15
C ALA A 87 4.36 -21.06 7.31
N VAL A 88 5.04 -20.70 6.21
CA VAL A 88 5.80 -21.66 5.40
C VAL A 88 6.91 -22.31 6.22
N ARG A 89 7.65 -21.53 7.02
CA ARG A 89 8.66 -22.06 7.95
C ARG A 89 8.05 -23.06 8.94
N ALA A 90 6.88 -22.76 9.49
CA ALA A 90 6.25 -23.56 10.54
C ALA A 90 5.57 -24.84 10.01
N LEU A 91 4.88 -24.76 8.88
CA LEU A 91 3.98 -25.82 8.38
C LEU A 91 4.51 -26.50 7.11
N GLY A 92 5.52 -25.93 6.46
CA GLY A 92 6.00 -26.32 5.14
C GLY A 92 5.20 -25.66 4.01
N ALA A 93 5.87 -25.42 2.87
CA ALA A 93 5.29 -24.75 1.70
C ALA A 93 4.01 -25.42 1.17
N GLU A 94 4.00 -26.75 1.12
CA GLU A 94 2.86 -27.55 0.65
C GLU A 94 1.61 -27.42 1.55
N SER A 95 1.77 -26.94 2.78
CA SER A 95 0.71 -26.77 3.78
C SER A 95 0.17 -25.34 3.83
N VAL A 96 0.70 -24.43 3.02
CA VAL A 96 0.37 -22.99 3.09
C VAL A 96 0.01 -22.45 1.72
N VAL A 97 -1.05 -21.65 1.64
CA VAL A 97 -1.48 -20.98 0.41
C VAL A 97 -1.64 -19.49 0.67
N ALA A 98 -1.04 -18.67 -0.19
CA ALA A 98 -1.22 -17.22 -0.18
C ALA A 98 -2.52 -16.85 -0.93
N LEU A 99 -3.47 -16.23 -0.24
CA LEU A 99 -4.77 -15.84 -0.76
C LEU A 99 -4.74 -14.36 -1.14
N LEU A 100 -4.57 -14.06 -2.43
CA LEU A 100 -4.44 -12.70 -2.95
C LEU A 100 -5.77 -12.18 -3.49
N GLY A 101 -6.38 -11.21 -2.82
CA GLY A 101 -7.59 -10.54 -3.32
C GLY A 101 -7.32 -9.75 -4.60
N VAL A 102 -8.08 -9.99 -5.66
CA VAL A 102 -7.93 -9.31 -6.95
C VAL A 102 -9.21 -8.58 -7.32
N SER A 103 -9.09 -7.26 -7.43
CA SER A 103 -10.15 -6.36 -7.89
C SER A 103 -9.53 -5.16 -8.61
N PRO A 104 -10.34 -4.26 -9.21
CA PRO A 104 -9.84 -3.01 -9.76
C PRO A 104 -9.09 -2.13 -8.75
N SER A 105 -9.23 -2.38 -7.43
CA SER A 105 -8.57 -1.62 -6.37
C SER A 105 -7.09 -2.01 -6.17
N LEU A 106 -6.69 -3.20 -6.65
CA LEU A 106 -5.32 -3.69 -6.59
C LEU A 106 -4.55 -3.24 -7.84
N ALA A 107 -3.51 -2.43 -7.64
CA ALA A 107 -2.62 -2.02 -8.72
C ALA A 107 -1.96 -3.22 -9.39
N ARG A 108 -1.91 -3.25 -10.72
CA ARG A 108 -1.34 -4.39 -11.47
C ARG A 108 0.12 -4.65 -11.09
N ARG A 109 0.90 -3.60 -10.84
CA ARG A 109 2.30 -3.72 -10.38
C ARG A 109 2.39 -4.36 -8.99
N GLU A 110 1.49 -4.03 -8.07
CA GLU A 110 1.44 -4.63 -6.73
C GLU A 110 1.05 -6.10 -6.81
N ARG A 111 0.12 -6.46 -7.69
CA ARG A 111 -0.21 -7.86 -8.00
C ARG A 111 1.03 -8.63 -8.49
N ARG A 112 1.76 -8.09 -9.47
CA ARG A 112 3.01 -8.72 -9.98
C ARG A 112 4.05 -8.90 -8.87
N LEU A 113 4.28 -7.87 -8.05
CA LEU A 113 5.21 -7.97 -6.93
C LEU A 113 4.77 -8.98 -5.87
N ALA A 114 3.48 -9.04 -5.53
CA ALA A 114 2.95 -10.02 -4.59
C ALA A 114 3.25 -11.45 -5.07
N HIS A 115 3.08 -11.74 -6.37
CA HIS A 115 3.47 -13.03 -6.95
C HIS A 115 4.97 -13.31 -6.87
N GLN A 116 5.81 -12.30 -7.14
CA GLN A 116 7.27 -12.45 -7.02
C GLN A 116 7.70 -12.74 -5.57
N VAL A 117 7.16 -12.02 -4.60
CA VAL A 117 7.47 -12.23 -3.17
C VAL A 117 6.99 -13.59 -2.69
N ALA A 118 5.78 -14.01 -3.09
CA ALA A 118 5.28 -15.34 -2.75
C ALA A 118 6.17 -16.46 -3.34
N ARG A 119 6.73 -16.26 -4.55
CA ARG A 119 7.71 -17.18 -5.14
C ARG A 119 8.99 -17.27 -4.31
N VAL A 120 9.54 -16.13 -3.86
CA VAL A 120 10.72 -16.12 -2.96
C VAL A 120 10.43 -16.87 -1.66
N ILE A 121 9.21 -16.76 -1.14
CA ILE A 121 8.77 -17.48 0.05
C ILE A 121 8.52 -18.99 -0.24
N GLY A 122 8.39 -19.39 -1.50
CA GLY A 122 8.03 -20.75 -1.89
C GLY A 122 6.56 -21.08 -1.71
N ALA A 123 5.67 -20.09 -1.59
CA ALA A 123 4.25 -20.30 -1.38
C ALA A 123 3.46 -20.25 -2.70
N GLN A 124 2.48 -21.16 -2.85
CA GLN A 124 1.49 -21.06 -3.92
C GLN A 124 0.59 -19.85 -3.70
N VAL A 125 0.32 -19.08 -4.75
CA VAL A 125 -0.69 -18.01 -4.75
C VAL A 125 -1.99 -18.51 -5.35
N VAL A 126 -3.09 -18.30 -4.64
CA VAL A 126 -4.45 -18.41 -5.15
C VAL A 126 -5.02 -17.00 -5.19
N GLU A 127 -5.42 -16.58 -6.39
CA GLU A 127 -6.09 -15.31 -6.56
C GLU A 127 -7.59 -15.46 -6.26
N VAL A 128 -8.10 -14.54 -5.48
CA VAL A 128 -9.49 -14.51 -5.03
C VAL A 128 -10.15 -13.28 -5.68
N PRO A 129 -10.96 -13.45 -6.72
CA PRO A 129 -11.71 -12.33 -7.30
C PRO A 129 -12.62 -11.71 -6.24
N THR A 130 -12.52 -10.40 -6.05
CA THR A 130 -13.41 -9.65 -5.13
C THR A 130 -14.20 -8.58 -5.87
N HIS A 131 -15.44 -8.37 -5.41
CA HIS A 131 -16.42 -7.52 -6.08
C HIS A 131 -16.83 -6.33 -5.20
N GLU A 132 -15.93 -5.82 -4.36
CA GLU A 132 -16.25 -4.73 -3.44
C GLU A 132 -16.67 -3.46 -4.20
N GLY A 133 -16.23 -3.31 -5.45
CA GLY A 133 -16.64 -2.25 -6.37
C GLY A 133 -18.12 -2.26 -6.74
N GLU A 134 -18.88 -3.32 -6.44
CA GLU A 134 -20.33 -3.43 -6.63
C GLU A 134 -21.11 -3.03 -5.37
N ASN A 135 -20.42 -2.90 -4.22
CA ASN A 135 -21.02 -2.51 -2.96
C ASN A 135 -21.13 -0.98 -2.86
N PRO A 136 -22.34 -0.39 -2.76
CA PRO A 136 -22.52 1.06 -2.60
C PRO A 136 -21.77 1.64 -1.39
N ASP A 137 -21.63 0.86 -0.32
CA ASP A 137 -20.90 1.30 0.88
C ASP A 137 -19.38 1.37 0.68
N TYR A 138 -18.84 0.60 -0.27
CA TYR A 138 -17.46 0.76 -0.72
C TYR A 138 -17.32 1.95 -1.68
N GLN A 139 -18.23 2.04 -2.65
CA GLN A 139 -18.22 3.08 -3.69
C GLN A 139 -18.25 4.49 -3.12
N LYS A 140 -19.05 4.77 -2.08
CA LYS A 140 -19.15 6.11 -1.46
C LYS A 140 -17.84 6.65 -0.86
N ASN A 141 -16.83 5.79 -0.67
CA ASN A 141 -15.48 6.17 -0.28
C ASN A 141 -15.37 6.96 1.03
N ASP A 142 -16.05 6.51 2.08
CA ASP A 142 -15.95 7.10 3.42
C ASP A 142 -14.91 6.37 4.28
N ALA A 143 -14.89 6.68 5.59
CA ALA A 143 -13.97 6.06 6.54
C ALA A 143 -14.14 4.54 6.66
N ALA A 144 -15.32 3.98 6.31
CA ALA A 144 -15.61 2.56 6.39
C ALA A 144 -15.21 1.77 5.13
N ARG A 145 -14.76 2.42 4.04
CA ARG A 145 -14.35 1.75 2.78
C ARG A 145 -13.46 0.54 3.00
N CYS A 146 -12.44 0.67 3.85
CA CYS A 146 -11.49 -0.41 4.14
C CYS A 146 -12.13 -1.61 4.86
N PHE A 147 -13.21 -1.40 5.63
CA PHE A 147 -13.98 -2.51 6.22
C PHE A 147 -14.71 -3.27 5.13
N HIS A 148 -15.48 -2.60 4.27
CA HIS A 148 -16.25 -3.24 3.21
C HIS A 148 -15.36 -4.02 2.23
N CYS A 149 -14.20 -3.47 1.88
CA CYS A 149 -13.21 -4.14 1.05
C CYS A 149 -12.68 -5.44 1.69
N LYS A 150 -12.35 -5.42 2.99
CA LYS A 150 -11.88 -6.63 3.68
C LYS A 150 -13.00 -7.64 3.99
N ASP A 151 -14.20 -7.16 4.29
CA ASP A 151 -15.35 -8.02 4.55
C ASP A 151 -15.72 -8.81 3.30
N GLU A 152 -15.69 -8.18 2.11
CA GLU A 152 -15.83 -8.87 0.84
C GLU A 152 -14.72 -9.93 0.65
N LEU A 153 -13.44 -9.56 0.86
CA LEU A 153 -12.34 -10.52 0.72
C LEU A 153 -12.52 -11.75 1.61
N PHE A 154 -12.82 -11.57 2.90
CA PHE A 154 -12.99 -12.71 3.81
C PHE A 154 -14.25 -13.52 3.51
N THR A 155 -15.32 -12.87 3.03
CA THR A 155 -16.52 -13.55 2.55
C THR A 155 -16.18 -14.46 1.35
N ARG A 156 -15.50 -13.95 0.33
CA ARG A 156 -15.07 -14.74 -0.85
C ARG A 156 -14.12 -15.86 -0.47
N ILE A 157 -13.18 -15.62 0.44
CA ILE A 157 -12.30 -16.69 0.95
C ILE A 157 -13.12 -17.80 1.61
N GLY A 158 -14.07 -17.43 2.48
CA GLY A 158 -14.90 -18.39 3.21
C GLY A 158 -15.85 -19.19 2.30
N GLU A 159 -16.49 -18.53 1.35
CA GLU A 159 -17.47 -19.12 0.43
C GLU A 159 -16.81 -19.96 -0.67
N ASP A 160 -15.76 -19.42 -1.30
CA ASP A 160 -15.25 -19.95 -2.57
C ASP A 160 -13.95 -20.75 -2.37
N VAL A 161 -13.10 -20.38 -1.40
CA VAL A 161 -11.72 -20.88 -1.35
C VAL A 161 -11.48 -21.94 -0.28
N VAL A 162 -12.09 -21.80 0.90
CA VAL A 162 -11.84 -22.71 2.04
C VAL A 162 -12.11 -24.17 1.69
N GLY A 163 -13.24 -24.45 1.03
CA GLY A 163 -13.62 -25.80 0.61
C GLY A 163 -12.73 -26.34 -0.51
N GLU A 164 -12.48 -25.53 -1.55
CA GLU A 164 -11.69 -25.91 -2.72
C GLU A 164 -10.24 -26.23 -2.36
N GLN A 165 -9.62 -25.39 -1.52
CA GLN A 165 -8.23 -25.53 -1.08
C GLN A 165 -8.08 -26.43 0.16
N ARG A 166 -9.20 -26.94 0.72
CA ARG A 166 -9.26 -27.77 1.93
C ARG A 166 -8.54 -27.12 3.11
N LEU A 167 -8.79 -25.83 3.33
CA LEU A 167 -8.14 -25.07 4.40
C LEU A 167 -8.75 -25.45 5.75
N ASP A 168 -7.90 -25.72 6.75
CA ASP A 168 -8.35 -25.87 8.14
C ASP A 168 -8.55 -24.50 8.80
N ALA A 169 -7.78 -23.49 8.38
CA ALA A 169 -7.84 -22.13 8.93
C ALA A 169 -7.39 -21.08 7.90
N VAL A 170 -7.77 -19.83 8.17
CA VAL A 170 -7.28 -18.64 7.47
C VAL A 170 -6.61 -17.72 8.47
N ALA A 171 -5.48 -17.12 8.11
CA ALA A 171 -4.75 -16.14 8.90
C ALA A 171 -4.60 -14.79 8.19
N TYR A 172 -4.49 -13.70 8.95
CA TYR A 172 -4.32 -12.35 8.44
C TYR A 172 -3.17 -11.62 9.16
N GLY A 173 -2.39 -10.84 8.39
CA GLY A 173 -1.19 -10.14 8.85
C GLY A 173 -1.46 -8.89 9.70
N GLU A 174 -2.33 -8.98 10.70
CA GLU A 174 -2.49 -7.94 11.72
C GLU A 174 -1.35 -8.05 12.74
N ASN A 175 -0.54 -7.00 12.87
CA ASN A 175 0.52 -6.87 13.88
C ASN A 175 -0.01 -6.19 15.16
N ALA A 176 0.80 -6.18 16.22
CA ALA A 176 0.39 -5.66 17.53
C ALA A 176 0.10 -4.16 17.53
N ASP A 177 0.86 -3.36 16.76
CA ASP A 177 0.61 -1.92 16.66
C ASP A 177 -0.76 -1.64 16.01
N ASP A 178 -1.12 -2.42 14.99
CA ASP A 178 -2.39 -2.31 14.30
C ASP A 178 -3.59 -2.69 15.19
N ALA A 179 -3.42 -3.65 16.10
CA ALA A 179 -4.46 -4.08 17.02
C ALA A 179 -4.85 -3.02 18.06
N THR A 180 -3.93 -2.10 18.40
CA THR A 180 -4.19 -1.00 19.34
C THR A 180 -4.91 0.19 18.68
N ARG A 181 -5.02 0.21 17.35
CA ARG A 181 -5.61 1.33 16.60
C ARG A 181 -7.13 1.19 16.47
N HIS A 182 -7.85 2.02 17.21
CA HIS A 182 -9.32 2.10 17.13
C HIS A 182 -9.85 2.57 15.76
N ASP A 183 -9.01 3.17 14.92
CA ASP A 183 -9.37 3.76 13.62
C ASP A 183 -9.12 2.82 12.41
N ARG A 184 -8.94 1.51 12.64
CA ARG A 184 -8.81 0.50 11.58
C ARG A 184 -10.06 -0.37 11.43
N PRO A 185 -11.03 0.05 10.60
CA PRO A 185 -12.27 -0.71 10.34
C PRO A 185 -12.02 -2.16 9.93
N GLY A 186 -10.92 -2.41 9.21
CA GLY A 186 -10.59 -3.72 8.67
C GLY A 186 -10.33 -4.84 9.69
N ALA A 187 -10.00 -4.53 10.95
CA ALA A 187 -9.83 -5.52 12.01
C ALA A 187 -11.18 -6.15 12.42
N GLY A 188 -12.28 -5.40 12.27
CA GLY A 188 -13.63 -5.88 12.57
C GLY A 188 -14.06 -7.03 11.67
N ALA A 189 -13.69 -6.98 10.37
CA ALA A 189 -13.99 -8.04 9.42
C ALA A 189 -13.29 -9.35 9.78
N ALA A 190 -11.99 -9.31 10.12
CA ALA A 190 -11.24 -10.52 10.51
C ALA A 190 -11.85 -11.21 11.74
N THR A 191 -12.33 -10.43 12.72
CA THR A 191 -13.00 -10.97 13.91
C THR A 191 -14.31 -11.66 13.55
N ARG A 192 -15.11 -11.07 12.66
CA ARG A 192 -16.38 -11.65 12.19
C ARG A 192 -16.17 -13.01 11.50
N HIS A 193 -15.11 -13.12 10.70
CA HIS A 193 -14.80 -14.31 9.92
C HIS A 193 -13.91 -15.33 10.66
N ARG A 194 -13.64 -15.12 11.96
CA ARG A 194 -12.81 -16.00 12.81
C ARG A 194 -11.41 -16.29 12.23
N VAL A 195 -10.83 -15.29 11.59
CA VAL A 195 -9.50 -15.37 10.98
C VAL A 195 -8.42 -15.27 12.06
N LEU A 196 -7.41 -16.14 11.99
CA LEU A 196 -6.26 -16.15 12.90
C LEU A 196 -5.42 -14.88 12.73
N ARG A 197 -4.82 -14.39 13.82
CA ARG A 197 -3.98 -13.18 13.83
C ARG A 197 -2.66 -13.42 14.57
N PRO A 198 -1.81 -14.34 14.11
CA PRO A 198 -0.68 -14.82 14.90
C PRO A 198 0.29 -13.71 15.29
N LEU A 199 0.58 -12.77 14.37
CA LEU A 199 1.52 -11.67 14.65
C LEU A 199 1.04 -10.78 15.80
N SER A 200 -0.25 -10.42 15.82
CA SER A 200 -0.84 -9.64 16.91
C SER A 200 -0.92 -10.44 18.22
N VAL A 201 -1.23 -11.74 18.16
CA VAL A 201 -1.36 -12.58 19.37
C VAL A 201 -0.03 -12.70 20.10
N VAL A 202 1.08 -12.86 19.36
CA VAL A 202 2.42 -12.91 19.95
C VAL A 202 3.00 -11.52 20.28
N GLY A 203 2.24 -10.45 20.07
CA GLY A 203 2.68 -9.09 20.38
C GLY A 203 3.72 -8.52 19.42
N MET A 204 3.86 -9.05 18.20
CA MET A 204 4.85 -8.60 17.23
C MET A 204 4.52 -7.21 16.69
N THR A 205 5.39 -6.24 16.97
CA THR A 205 5.31 -4.85 16.49
C THR A 205 5.73 -4.74 15.02
N LYS A 206 5.41 -3.61 14.38
CA LYS A 206 5.77 -3.30 13.00
C LYS A 206 7.27 -3.28 12.76
N SER A 207 8.06 -2.80 13.73
CA SER A 207 9.52 -2.83 13.66
C SER A 207 10.06 -4.26 13.69
N GLN A 208 9.53 -5.09 14.59
CA GLN A 208 9.89 -6.51 14.66
C GLN A 208 9.48 -7.27 13.40
N VAL A 209 8.29 -7.00 12.84
CA VAL A 209 7.86 -7.57 11.54
C VAL A 209 8.86 -7.28 10.43
N ARG A 210 9.34 -6.03 10.33
CA ARG A 210 10.35 -5.65 9.32
C ARG A 210 11.68 -6.33 9.60
N GLU A 211 12.10 -6.44 10.86
CA GLU A 211 13.35 -7.11 11.21
C GLU A 211 13.33 -8.60 10.87
N VAL A 212 12.25 -9.31 11.23
CA VAL A 212 12.02 -10.69 10.81
C VAL A 212 12.04 -10.81 9.28
N ALA A 213 11.38 -9.89 8.57
CA ALA A 213 11.39 -9.87 7.11
C ALA A 213 12.80 -9.74 6.51
N ARG A 214 13.66 -8.89 7.10
CA ARG A 214 15.06 -8.73 6.66
C ARG A 214 15.87 -9.99 6.88
N GLN A 215 15.78 -10.61 8.06
CA GLN A 215 16.52 -11.84 8.36
C GLN A 215 16.07 -13.01 7.47
N LEU A 216 14.79 -13.04 7.09
CA LEU A 216 14.27 -14.00 6.12
C LEU A 216 14.61 -13.64 4.66
N SER A 217 15.37 -12.58 4.41
CA SER A 217 15.71 -12.08 3.07
C SER A 217 14.48 -11.73 2.21
N LEU A 218 13.39 -11.30 2.83
CA LEU A 218 12.17 -10.93 2.10
C LEU A 218 12.37 -9.60 1.37
N PRO A 219 12.13 -9.52 0.05
CA PRO A 219 12.40 -8.31 -0.71
C PRO A 219 11.54 -7.09 -0.35
N VAL A 220 10.43 -7.33 0.36
CA VAL A 220 9.49 -6.29 0.81
C VAL A 220 9.81 -5.73 2.20
N ALA A 221 10.91 -6.18 2.83
CA ALA A 221 11.26 -5.80 4.20
C ALA A 221 11.37 -4.29 4.40
N ASP A 222 11.92 -3.57 3.42
CA ASP A 222 12.08 -2.09 3.45
C ASP A 222 11.15 -1.37 2.48
N LYS A 223 10.27 -2.11 1.77
CA LYS A 223 9.29 -1.51 0.86
C LYS A 223 8.38 -0.54 1.65
N PRO A 224 8.13 0.68 1.13
CA PRO A 224 7.11 1.57 1.66
C PRO A 224 5.72 0.92 1.62
N ALA A 225 4.83 1.36 2.51
CA ALA A 225 3.44 0.90 2.44
C ALA A 225 2.80 1.36 1.12
N ALA A 226 2.22 0.42 0.38
CA ALA A 226 1.49 0.66 -0.85
C ALA A 226 -0.02 0.46 -0.61
N PRO A 227 -0.79 1.53 -0.33
CA PRO A 227 -2.24 1.41 -0.18
C PRO A 227 -2.89 1.06 -1.51
N CYS A 228 -4.12 0.54 -1.47
CA CYS A 228 -4.96 0.33 -2.64
C CYS A 228 -5.16 1.60 -3.48
N LEU A 229 -5.47 1.42 -4.76
CA LEU A 229 -5.72 2.50 -5.71
C LEU A 229 -6.87 3.42 -5.25
N ALA A 230 -7.88 2.88 -4.56
CA ALA A 230 -8.99 3.68 -4.03
C ALA A 230 -8.56 4.80 -3.08
N SER A 231 -7.40 4.69 -2.42
CA SER A 231 -6.84 5.77 -1.59
C SER A 231 -6.42 7.02 -2.39
N ARG A 232 -6.31 6.92 -3.73
CA ARG A 232 -6.03 8.04 -4.63
C ARG A 232 -7.28 8.84 -4.99
N VAL A 233 -8.47 8.29 -4.72
CA VAL A 233 -9.74 9.00 -4.87
C VAL A 233 -10.04 9.77 -3.59
N PRO A 234 -10.30 11.09 -3.65
CA PRO A 234 -10.61 11.90 -2.46
C PRO A 234 -11.79 11.34 -1.66
N PHE A 235 -11.70 11.39 -0.33
CA PHE A 235 -12.78 10.93 0.55
C PHE A 235 -14.14 11.55 0.19
N GLY A 236 -15.18 10.72 0.22
CA GLY A 236 -16.55 11.09 -0.14
C GLY A 236 -16.79 11.23 -1.64
N GLN A 237 -15.78 11.08 -2.49
CA GLN A 237 -15.99 10.92 -3.93
C GLN A 237 -16.08 9.44 -4.30
N GLU A 238 -17.03 9.15 -5.17
CA GLU A 238 -17.31 7.79 -5.62
C GLU A 238 -16.07 7.10 -6.22
N VAL A 239 -15.76 5.90 -5.75
CA VAL A 239 -14.74 5.01 -6.32
C VAL A 239 -15.39 4.19 -7.43
N THR A 240 -14.87 4.31 -8.65
CA THR A 240 -15.37 3.56 -9.81
C THR A 240 -14.23 2.78 -10.49
N PRO A 241 -14.52 1.66 -11.16
CA PRO A 241 -13.50 0.93 -11.92
C PRO A 241 -12.79 1.78 -12.96
N GLU A 242 -13.50 2.74 -13.57
CA GLU A 242 -12.89 3.69 -14.51
C GLU A 242 -11.83 4.55 -13.85
N LYS A 243 -12.14 5.25 -12.75
CA LYS A 243 -11.16 6.08 -12.02
C LYS A 243 -9.94 5.26 -11.60
N LEU A 244 -10.16 4.05 -11.09
CA LEU A 244 -9.08 3.17 -10.65
C LEU A 244 -8.16 2.77 -11.80
N ARG A 245 -8.72 2.47 -12.99
CA ARG A 245 -7.91 2.22 -14.20
C ARG A 245 -7.09 3.45 -14.61
N GLN A 246 -7.71 4.63 -14.66
CA GLN A 246 -7.00 5.88 -15.00
C GLN A 246 -5.82 6.15 -14.04
N ILE A 247 -6.02 5.89 -12.74
CA ILE A 247 -4.97 6.00 -11.72
C ILE A 247 -3.86 4.97 -11.98
N ASP A 248 -4.21 3.70 -12.15
CA ASP A 248 -3.22 2.63 -12.31
C ASP A 248 -2.39 2.81 -13.59
N ASP A 249 -3.05 3.15 -14.70
CA ASP A 249 -2.40 3.38 -16.00
C ASP A 249 -1.44 4.58 -15.94
N LEU A 250 -1.83 5.69 -15.29
CA LEU A 250 -0.95 6.85 -15.15
C LEU A 250 0.18 6.60 -14.13
N GLU A 251 -0.08 5.88 -13.04
CA GLU A 251 0.98 5.47 -12.10
C GLU A 251 2.00 4.57 -12.82
N ASP A 252 1.55 3.55 -13.57
CA ASP A 252 2.43 2.67 -14.36
C ASP A 252 3.29 3.49 -15.34
N ALA A 253 2.71 4.42 -16.10
CA ALA A 253 3.46 5.29 -17.02
C ALA A 253 4.51 6.16 -16.31
N VAL A 254 4.23 6.63 -15.09
CA VAL A 254 5.22 7.35 -14.27
C VAL A 254 6.35 6.41 -13.86
N TYR A 255 6.05 5.20 -13.37
CA TYR A 255 7.09 4.23 -13.03
C TYR A 255 7.94 3.81 -14.23
N GLU A 256 7.38 3.78 -15.44
CA GLU A 256 8.11 3.53 -16.68
C GLU A 256 9.13 4.63 -17.01
N GLN A 257 8.86 5.87 -16.58
CA GLN A 257 9.86 6.95 -16.61
C GLN A 257 10.94 6.76 -15.53
N GLY A 258 10.92 5.71 -14.73
CA GLY A 258 11.95 5.34 -13.76
C GLY A 258 11.85 6.07 -12.42
N PHE A 259 10.68 6.61 -12.04
CA PHE A 259 10.48 7.17 -10.70
C PHE A 259 10.41 6.07 -9.63
N SER A 260 10.98 6.31 -8.46
CA SER A 260 11.07 5.28 -7.41
C SER A 260 9.73 5.04 -6.68
N ASP A 261 8.92 6.09 -6.54
CA ASP A 261 7.58 6.05 -5.99
C ASP A 261 6.66 7.04 -6.71
N CYS A 262 5.36 6.76 -6.72
CA CYS A 262 4.36 7.58 -7.37
C CYS A 262 2.97 7.38 -6.75
N ARG A 263 2.22 8.48 -6.62
CA ARG A 263 0.78 8.43 -6.40
C ARG A 263 0.06 9.38 -7.33
N VAL A 264 -0.93 8.89 -8.08
CA VAL A 264 -1.77 9.74 -8.93
C VAL A 264 -3.09 9.99 -8.23
N ARG A 265 -3.32 11.21 -7.71
CA ARG A 265 -4.61 11.59 -7.12
C ARG A 265 -5.60 11.98 -8.20
N HIS A 266 -6.81 11.42 -8.11
CA HIS A 266 -7.88 11.68 -9.06
C HIS A 266 -8.72 12.87 -8.61
N HIS A 267 -8.70 13.95 -9.38
CA HIS A 267 -9.48 15.17 -9.13
C HIS A 267 -10.39 15.49 -10.32
N GLY A 268 -11.16 14.49 -10.78
CA GLY A 268 -12.03 14.64 -11.95
C GLY A 268 -11.22 14.69 -13.23
N ALA A 269 -11.18 15.85 -13.89
CA ALA A 269 -10.41 16.05 -15.12
C ALA A 269 -8.89 16.20 -14.88
N VAL A 270 -8.44 16.23 -13.61
CA VAL A 270 -7.04 16.44 -13.24
C VAL A 270 -6.46 15.17 -12.61
N GLY A 271 -5.38 14.67 -13.20
CA GLY A 271 -4.49 13.68 -12.59
C GLY A 271 -3.35 14.41 -11.90
N ARG A 272 -3.30 14.35 -10.56
CA ARG A 272 -2.26 15.02 -9.77
C ARG A 272 -1.23 14.03 -9.28
N ILE A 273 -0.02 14.09 -9.84
CA ILE A 273 1.09 13.19 -9.55
C ILE A 273 1.83 13.68 -8.31
N GLU A 274 1.94 12.82 -7.30
CA GLU A 274 2.82 12.98 -6.14
C GLU A 274 4.07 12.12 -6.37
N LEU A 275 5.25 12.71 -6.23
CA LEU A 275 6.56 12.05 -6.39
C LEU A 275 7.44 12.31 -5.16
N PRO A 276 8.49 11.50 -4.90
CA PRO A 276 9.54 11.86 -3.94
C PRO A 276 10.10 13.26 -4.25
N THR A 277 10.29 14.08 -3.22
CA THR A 277 10.69 15.49 -3.37
C THR A 277 12.02 15.67 -4.10
N GLU A 278 12.93 14.73 -3.89
CA GLU A 278 14.25 14.61 -4.50
C GLU A 278 14.18 14.29 -6.00
N GLU A 279 13.07 13.72 -6.48
CA GLU A 279 12.84 13.38 -7.89
C GLU A 279 12.02 14.43 -8.64
N LEU A 280 11.51 15.47 -7.97
CA LEU A 280 10.66 16.49 -8.60
C LEU A 280 11.36 17.25 -9.73
N ALA A 281 12.66 17.54 -9.58
CA ALA A 281 13.44 18.24 -10.61
C ALA A 281 13.47 17.47 -11.93
N ARG A 282 13.61 16.14 -11.83
CA ARG A 282 13.64 15.23 -12.97
C ARG A 282 12.33 15.22 -13.74
N ALA A 283 11.19 15.32 -13.05
CA ALA A 283 9.89 15.38 -13.70
C ALA A 283 9.70 16.62 -14.60
N MET A 284 10.55 17.64 -14.45
CA MET A 284 10.56 18.85 -15.27
C MET A 284 11.51 18.78 -16.47
N GLU A 285 12.32 17.72 -16.60
CA GLU A 285 13.12 17.45 -17.80
C GLU A 285 12.18 17.37 -19.02
N PRO A 286 12.52 18.02 -20.16
CA PRO A 286 11.59 18.17 -21.28
C PRO A 286 10.97 16.86 -21.76
N GLU A 287 11.79 15.83 -21.93
CA GLU A 287 11.39 14.51 -22.44
C GLU A 287 10.45 13.80 -21.46
N ILE A 288 10.80 13.80 -20.16
CA ILE A 288 9.98 13.17 -19.11
C ILE A 288 8.66 13.92 -18.96
N ARG A 289 8.71 15.25 -18.89
CA ARG A 289 7.51 16.09 -18.78
C ARG A 289 6.54 15.84 -19.94
N GLU A 290 7.06 15.77 -21.17
CA GLU A 290 6.24 15.51 -22.36
C GLU A 290 5.62 14.12 -22.33
N ALA A 291 6.39 13.10 -21.94
CA ALA A 291 5.89 11.75 -21.73
C ALA A 291 4.77 11.68 -20.68
N LEU A 292 4.95 12.33 -19.51
CA LEU A 292 3.94 12.37 -18.45
C LEU A 292 2.64 13.06 -18.89
N VAL A 293 2.76 14.15 -19.66
CA VAL A 293 1.58 14.87 -20.21
C VAL A 293 0.86 14.00 -21.26
N ALA A 294 1.60 13.32 -22.13
CA ALA A 294 1.02 12.42 -23.12
C ALA A 294 0.26 11.27 -22.44
N ALA A 295 0.91 10.57 -21.51
CA ALA A 295 0.33 9.46 -20.76
C ALA A 295 -0.94 9.88 -19.99
N GLY A 296 -0.93 11.04 -19.34
CA GLY A 296 -2.13 11.51 -18.63
C GLY A 296 -3.30 11.84 -19.56
N LYS A 297 -3.04 12.33 -20.78
CA LYS A 297 -4.09 12.54 -21.78
C LYS A 297 -4.66 11.22 -22.30
N GLU A 298 -3.78 10.24 -22.57
CA GLU A 298 -4.17 8.91 -23.04
C GLU A 298 -5.01 8.15 -22.00
N THR A 299 -4.72 8.36 -20.71
CA THR A 299 -5.50 7.81 -19.59
C THR A 299 -6.80 8.58 -19.31
N GLY A 300 -7.08 9.65 -20.06
CA GLY A 300 -8.36 10.37 -20.01
C GLY A 300 -8.40 11.59 -19.07
N PHE A 301 -7.26 12.03 -18.53
CA PHE A 301 -7.18 13.32 -17.83
C PHE A 301 -7.04 14.47 -18.83
N GLN A 302 -7.72 15.59 -18.57
CA GLN A 302 -7.53 16.82 -19.36
C GLN A 302 -6.27 17.56 -18.95
N HIS A 303 -5.90 17.45 -17.66
CA HIS A 303 -4.73 18.09 -17.09
C HIS A 303 -3.94 17.11 -16.24
N VAL A 304 -2.62 17.14 -16.41
CA VAL A 304 -1.66 16.46 -15.55
C VAL A 304 -0.92 17.52 -14.76
N THR A 305 -0.84 17.33 -13.46
CA THR A 305 -0.17 18.27 -12.55
C THR A 305 0.77 17.50 -11.63
N ILE A 306 1.80 18.17 -11.13
CA ILE A 306 2.67 17.63 -10.09
C ILE A 306 2.39 18.35 -8.78
N ASP A 307 2.25 17.58 -7.71
CA ASP A 307 2.19 18.12 -6.36
C ASP A 307 3.59 18.58 -5.92
N LEU A 308 3.74 19.86 -5.67
CA LEU A 308 5.00 20.47 -5.25
C LEU A 308 5.39 20.08 -3.81
N ASP A 309 4.43 19.63 -2.99
CA ASP A 309 4.72 19.07 -1.66
C ASP A 309 5.30 17.63 -1.77
N GLY A 310 5.17 16.98 -2.93
CA GLY A 310 5.60 15.61 -3.18
C GLY A 310 4.91 14.56 -2.30
N ILE A 311 5.47 13.34 -2.29
CA ILE A 311 5.09 12.28 -1.36
C ILE A 311 5.76 12.56 -0.01
N ARG A 312 4.97 12.97 0.98
CA ARG A 312 5.43 12.99 2.37
C ARG A 312 5.44 11.58 2.94
N SER A 313 6.62 10.98 3.05
CA SER A 313 6.85 9.74 3.80
C SER A 313 6.44 9.96 5.27
N GLY A 314 5.59 9.07 5.81
CA GLY A 314 5.21 9.07 7.23
C GLY A 314 3.89 9.76 7.62
N LEU A 315 3.16 10.42 6.70
CA LEU A 315 1.85 11.05 7.00
C LEU A 315 0.70 10.40 6.23
N PHE A 316 0.33 9.18 6.63
CA PHE A 316 -1.06 8.74 6.44
C PHE A 316 -1.90 9.38 7.53
N SER A 317 -2.40 10.61 7.29
CA SER A 317 -3.56 11.24 7.97
C SER A 317 -3.52 12.77 7.87
N LEU A 318 -3.71 13.37 6.69
CA LEU A 318 -3.96 14.82 6.62
C LEU A 318 -5.19 15.24 5.80
N GLN A 319 -6.05 14.30 5.40
CA GLN A 319 -7.37 14.68 4.88
C GLN A 319 -8.46 14.80 5.95
N ILE A 320 -8.17 14.49 7.22
CA ILE A 320 -9.14 14.59 8.33
C ILE A 320 -9.11 15.97 9.02
N VAL A 321 -8.05 16.78 8.85
CA VAL A 321 -7.95 18.10 9.51
C VAL A 321 -8.18 19.22 8.50
N GLY A 322 -9.42 19.39 8.05
CA GLY A 322 -9.79 20.49 7.14
C GLY A 322 -11.26 20.91 7.18
N LYS A 323 -12.14 20.15 7.83
CA LYS A 323 -13.57 20.50 8.02
C LYS A 323 -13.94 20.45 9.50
N GLY A 324 -13.41 21.37 10.27
CA GLY A 324 -13.75 21.55 11.68
C GLY A 324 -13.23 22.89 12.18
N GLY A 325 -13.87 23.99 11.77
CA GLY A 325 -13.41 25.33 12.17
C GLY A 325 -14.08 26.47 11.40
N ARG A 326 -15.41 26.52 11.40
CA ARG A 326 -16.15 27.78 11.31
C ARG A 326 -17.32 27.70 12.28
N GLY A 327 -17.02 28.07 13.53
CA GLY A 327 -17.97 28.69 14.45
C GLY A 327 -17.51 30.13 14.63
#